data_AF-A0A5A8D3E1-F1
#
_entry.id   AF-A0A5A8D3E1-F1
#
_cell.length_a   1.000
_cell.length_b   1.000
_cell.length_c   1.000
_cell.angle_alpha   90.00
_cell.angle_beta   90.00
_cell.angle_gamma   90.00
#
_symmetry.space_group_name_H-M   'P 1'
#
loop_
_entity.id
_entity.type
_entity.pdbx_description
1 polymer ?
#
loop_
_entity_poly.entity_id
_entity_poly.type
_entity_poly.pdbx_seq_one_letter_code
_entity_poly.pdbx_strand_id
1 'polypeptide(L)'
;MAAAALFGPRADLPDCIVCLHGMSTSRDSPSDTPAVLQLSAAVLDCRDRVAVPVAFWHTLIRPARGVEVTPHMLELLGVSRRELLSAPPLRVALASFHTVINRVTRAVATTRPASLRALTDALEGAPPHTFELSQSAASAGASFHVADSGSGWHTVLSPLTRDGEYEDTFCELQKALRGRKKGRASFVIAADGPWILGCDLAKQCIRHGIHYDLWKPYMSDWWNTRWSLCETLGIDDAHRLRARDQGEALGLGALRARGPTRRVQRLARLVQILLVLPGAYGINDSLVPNETVLSRRHIAYPRWDPADEAWELARLFPSRFAD
;
A
#
# COMPACT_ATOMS: atom_id res chain seq x y z
N MET A 1 -6.51 -15.57 -34.86
CA MET A 1 -7.25 -15.85 -33.61
C MET A 1 -6.48 -16.87 -32.76
N ALA A 2 -5.53 -16.43 -31.92
CA ALA A 2 -4.83 -17.31 -30.99
C ALA A 2 -4.27 -16.51 -29.81
N ALA A 3 -5.15 -16.05 -28.92
CA ALA A 3 -4.78 -15.44 -27.63
C ALA A 3 -5.53 -16.12 -26.45
N ALA A 4 -6.15 -17.27 -26.69
CA ALA A 4 -7.10 -17.89 -25.75
C ALA A 4 -6.53 -19.08 -24.96
N ALA A 5 -5.23 -19.35 -25.01
CA ALA A 5 -4.66 -20.59 -24.43
C ALA A 5 -3.54 -20.38 -23.39
N LEU A 6 -3.48 -19.24 -22.69
CA LEU A 6 -2.47 -18.98 -21.63
C LEU A 6 -3.01 -19.08 -20.19
N PHE A 7 -4.29 -19.40 -20.00
CA PHE A 7 -4.91 -19.47 -18.68
C PHE A 7 -5.10 -20.91 -18.23
N GLY A 8 -4.01 -21.56 -17.78
CA GLY A 8 -4.12 -22.72 -16.91
C GLY A 8 -4.81 -22.34 -15.58
N PRO A 9 -5.29 -23.31 -14.78
CA PRO A 9 -5.94 -23.00 -13.50
C PRO A 9 -4.89 -22.42 -12.55
N ARG A 10 -4.92 -21.09 -12.38
CA ARG A 10 -4.02 -20.34 -11.48
C ARG A 10 -4.70 -20.17 -10.12
N ALA A 11 -3.89 -20.22 -9.05
CA ALA A 11 -4.27 -20.20 -7.64
C ALA A 11 -5.46 -19.30 -7.27
N ASP A 12 -6.21 -19.68 -6.23
CA ASP A 12 -7.32 -18.92 -5.66
C ASP A 12 -6.85 -17.51 -5.23
N LEU A 13 -7.01 -16.54 -6.13
CA LEU A 13 -6.73 -15.14 -5.85
C LEU A 13 -7.71 -14.61 -4.79
N PRO A 14 -7.27 -13.73 -3.88
CA PRO A 14 -8.18 -13.07 -2.96
C PRO A 14 -9.13 -12.16 -3.75
N ASP A 15 -10.30 -11.88 -3.17
CA ASP A 15 -11.27 -10.96 -3.77
C ASP A 15 -10.67 -9.56 -4.00
N CYS A 16 -9.78 -9.13 -3.09
CA CYS A 16 -9.05 -7.88 -3.18
C CYS A 16 -7.54 -8.02 -2.99
N ILE A 17 -6.78 -7.13 -3.62
CA ILE A 17 -5.37 -6.88 -3.27
C ILE A 17 -5.21 -5.42 -2.85
N VAL A 18 -4.56 -5.18 -1.72
CA VAL A 18 -4.30 -3.83 -1.21
C VAL A 18 -2.82 -3.51 -1.38
N CYS A 19 -2.49 -2.71 -2.38
CA CYS A 19 -1.13 -2.25 -2.63
C CYS A 19 -0.78 -1.14 -1.63
N LEU A 20 0.13 -1.40 -0.69
CA LEU A 20 0.57 -0.42 0.30
C LEU A 20 1.96 0.13 -0.05
N HIS A 21 2.08 1.44 0.00
CA HIS A 21 3.34 2.15 -0.17
C HIS A 21 3.50 3.22 0.92
N GLY A 22 4.73 3.46 1.36
CA GLY A 22 5.01 4.55 2.30
C GLY A 22 6.35 5.22 2.05
N MET A 23 6.54 6.34 2.73
CA MET A 23 7.81 7.05 2.82
C MET A 23 8.13 7.32 4.28
N SER A 24 9.41 7.19 4.59
CA SER A 24 9.95 7.38 5.93
C SER A 24 11.19 8.27 5.87
N THR A 25 11.64 8.80 7.00
CA THR A 25 12.97 9.42 7.10
C THR A 25 14.07 8.40 6.81
N SER A 26 15.24 8.88 6.37
CA SER A 26 16.44 8.06 6.28
C SER A 26 16.84 7.54 7.67
N ARG A 27 17.63 6.45 7.66
CA ARG A 27 18.36 6.00 8.83
C ARG A 27 19.79 6.51 8.67
N ASP A 28 20.21 7.41 9.54
CA ASP A 28 21.61 7.83 9.58
C ASP A 28 22.42 6.82 10.42
N SER A 29 21.76 6.12 11.36
CA SER A 29 22.28 4.99 12.13
C SER A 29 21.31 3.79 12.18
N PRO A 30 21.79 2.54 12.31
CA PRO A 30 20.95 1.35 12.57
C PRO A 30 20.05 1.46 13.81
N SER A 31 20.46 2.27 14.79
CA SER A 31 19.69 2.56 16.03
C SER A 31 18.52 3.51 15.81
N ASP A 32 18.53 4.28 14.72
CA ASP A 32 17.49 5.27 14.47
C ASP A 32 16.22 4.59 13.99
N THR A 33 15.13 4.81 14.73
CA THR A 33 13.81 4.39 14.28
C THR A 33 13.35 5.37 13.21
N PRO A 34 13.21 4.95 11.95
CA PRO A 34 12.72 5.83 10.89
C PRO A 34 11.31 6.30 11.25
N ALA A 35 10.99 7.54 10.90
CA ALA A 35 9.64 8.10 11.07
C ALA A 35 8.89 7.99 9.74
N VAL A 36 7.70 7.40 9.74
CA VAL A 36 6.86 7.28 8.54
C VAL A 36 6.19 8.62 8.40
N LEU A 37 6.43 9.26 7.26
CA LEU A 37 5.93 10.59 6.95
C LEU A 37 4.74 10.54 5.99
N GLN A 38 4.53 9.39 5.34
CA GLN A 38 3.50 9.22 4.34
C GLN A 38 3.09 7.76 4.21
N LEU A 39 1.79 7.52 4.05
CA LEU A 39 1.26 6.25 3.59
C LEU A 39 0.28 6.47 2.44
N SER A 40 0.27 5.52 1.52
CA SER A 40 -0.65 5.48 0.38
C SER A 40 -1.04 4.04 0.11
N ALA A 41 -2.30 3.81 -0.25
CA ALA A 41 -2.79 2.50 -0.64
C ALA A 41 -3.67 2.56 -1.89
N ALA A 42 -3.64 1.50 -2.68
CA ALA A 42 -4.62 1.25 -3.74
C ALA A 42 -5.31 -0.09 -3.45
N VAL A 43 -6.64 -0.10 -3.52
CA VAL A 43 -7.42 -1.34 -3.39
C VAL A 43 -7.79 -1.80 -4.79
N LEU A 44 -7.45 -3.04 -5.12
CA LEU A 44 -7.75 -3.69 -6.39
C LEU A 44 -8.85 -4.73 -6.16
N ASP A 45 -9.92 -4.71 -6.98
CA ASP A 45 -10.88 -5.81 -7.10
C ASP A 45 -10.30 -6.86 -8.06
N CYS A 46 -10.23 -8.12 -7.63
CA CYS A 46 -9.62 -9.22 -8.36
C CYS A 46 -10.61 -10.33 -8.73
N ARG A 47 -11.90 -10.19 -8.39
CA ARG A 47 -12.92 -11.27 -8.51
C ARG A 47 -13.14 -11.75 -9.95
N ASP A 48 -12.96 -10.87 -10.92
CA ASP A 48 -13.08 -11.22 -12.33
C ASP A 48 -11.73 -11.55 -12.99
N ARG A 49 -10.72 -11.96 -12.19
CA ARG A 49 -9.38 -12.37 -12.66
C ARG A 49 -8.58 -11.27 -13.38
N VAL A 50 -9.07 -10.03 -13.34
CA VAL A 50 -8.38 -8.82 -13.75
C VAL A 50 -8.36 -7.91 -12.54
N ALA A 51 -7.18 -7.52 -12.07
CA ALA A 51 -7.05 -6.63 -10.94
C ALA A 51 -7.36 -5.18 -11.35
N VAL A 52 -8.38 -4.60 -10.73
CA VAL A 52 -9.02 -3.34 -11.14
C VAL A 52 -8.98 -2.38 -9.94
N PRO A 53 -8.22 -1.26 -9.98
CA PRO A 53 -8.24 -0.27 -8.91
C PRO A 53 -9.63 0.31 -8.62
N VAL A 54 -10.16 0.12 -7.40
CA VAL A 54 -11.49 0.62 -7.01
C VAL A 54 -11.44 1.82 -6.08
N ALA A 55 -10.33 2.00 -5.36
CA ALA A 55 -10.15 3.12 -4.46
C ALA A 55 -8.67 3.37 -4.18
N PHE A 56 -8.33 4.64 -3.96
CA PHE A 56 -7.04 5.06 -3.44
C PHE A 56 -7.22 5.67 -2.06
N TRP A 57 -6.21 5.51 -1.21
CA TRP A 57 -6.13 6.16 0.07
C TRP A 57 -4.76 6.78 0.21
N HIS A 58 -4.71 8.00 0.76
CA HIS A 58 -3.45 8.69 0.96
C HIS A 58 -3.51 9.54 2.23
N THR A 59 -2.40 9.56 2.96
CA THR A 59 -2.22 10.52 4.04
C THR A 59 -0.74 10.86 4.28
N LEU A 60 -0.51 12.11 4.69
CA LEU A 60 0.73 12.51 5.36
C LEU A 60 0.65 12.14 6.84
N ILE A 61 1.81 11.99 7.47
CA ILE A 61 1.91 11.62 8.87
C ILE A 61 2.84 12.60 9.56
N ARG A 62 2.34 13.24 10.61
CA ARG A 62 3.12 14.18 11.38
C ARG A 62 4.24 13.45 12.13
N PRO A 63 5.51 13.84 11.94
CA PRO A 63 6.62 13.25 12.67
C PRO A 63 6.46 13.48 14.18
N ALA A 64 6.99 12.55 14.99
CA ALA A 64 7.03 12.71 16.44
C ALA A 64 7.92 13.90 16.84
N ARG A 65 7.72 14.43 18.06
CA ARG A 65 8.60 15.50 18.58
C ARG A 65 10.06 15.04 18.56
N GLY A 66 10.96 15.93 18.12
CA GLY A 66 12.39 15.66 18.05
C GLY A 66 12.85 14.88 16.81
N VAL A 67 11.95 14.48 15.91
CA VAL A 67 12.33 13.91 14.61
C VAL A 67 12.68 15.05 13.65
N GLU A 68 13.90 15.05 13.14
CA GLU A 68 14.32 15.97 12.09
C GLU A 68 13.89 15.46 10.72
N VAL A 69 13.32 16.35 9.90
CA VAL A 69 12.95 16.08 8.51
C VAL A 69 13.77 16.99 7.62
N THR A 70 14.62 16.41 6.78
CA THR A 70 15.53 17.16 5.91
C THR A 70 14.75 17.89 4.79
N PRO A 71 15.29 18.99 4.24
CA PRO A 71 14.68 19.67 3.08
C PRO A 71 14.49 18.73 1.88
N HIS A 72 15.45 17.85 1.63
CA HIS A 72 15.37 16.84 0.57
C HIS A 72 14.18 15.88 0.78
N MET A 73 13.91 15.45 2.01
CA MET A 73 12.74 14.62 2.30
C MET A 73 11.41 15.34 2.03
N LEU A 74 11.33 16.64 2.34
CA LEU A 74 10.16 17.47 2.02
C LEU A 74 9.96 17.61 0.51
N GLU A 75 11.05 17.77 -0.25
CA GLU A 75 11.02 17.78 -1.71
C GLU A 75 10.52 16.44 -2.29
N LEU A 76 11.02 15.32 -1.77
CA LEU A 76 10.61 13.98 -2.20
C LEU A 76 9.13 13.70 -1.91
N LEU A 77 8.62 14.21 -0.79
CA LEU A 77 7.20 14.16 -0.41
C LEU A 77 6.35 15.11 -1.28
N GLY A 78 6.94 16.20 -1.75
CA GLY A 78 6.25 17.25 -2.49
C GLY A 78 5.36 18.12 -1.59
N VAL A 79 5.77 18.36 -0.34
CA VAL A 79 4.97 19.08 0.66
C VAL A 79 5.81 20.10 1.41
N SER A 80 5.17 21.16 1.90
CA SER A 80 5.83 22.09 2.82
C SER A 80 5.96 21.49 4.23
N ARG A 81 6.92 22.02 5.01
CA ARG A 81 7.05 21.68 6.44
C ARG A 81 5.77 21.98 7.22
N ARG A 82 5.07 23.06 6.88
CA ARG A 82 3.81 23.45 7.53
C ARG A 82 2.72 22.39 7.30
N GLU A 83 2.57 21.92 6.06
CA GLU A 83 1.63 20.84 5.73
C GLU A 83 1.95 19.56 6.50
N LEU A 84 3.21 19.13 6.51
CA LEU A 84 3.64 17.94 7.26
C LEU A 84 3.40 18.06 8.78
N LEU A 85 3.61 19.25 9.36
CA LEU A 85 3.35 19.47 10.79
C LEU A 85 1.86 19.57 11.13
N SER A 86 1.00 19.88 10.16
CA SER A 86 -0.46 19.87 10.31
C SER A 86 -1.10 18.50 10.09
N ALA A 87 -0.32 17.53 9.60
CA ALA A 87 -0.77 16.17 9.33
C ALA A 87 -1.24 15.41 10.60
N PRO A 88 -2.03 14.34 10.44
CA PRO A 88 -2.44 13.50 11.57
C PRO A 88 -1.25 12.73 12.17
N PRO A 89 -1.32 12.34 13.46
CA PRO A 89 -0.37 11.39 14.03
C PRO A 89 -0.56 9.98 13.44
N LEU A 90 0.48 9.14 13.49
CA LEU A 90 0.49 7.78 12.91
C LEU A 90 -0.72 6.93 13.35
N ARG A 91 -1.11 6.99 14.63
CA ARG A 91 -2.27 6.23 15.15
C ARG A 91 -3.56 6.57 14.39
N VAL A 92 -3.80 7.85 14.13
CA VAL A 92 -4.98 8.33 13.39
C VAL A 92 -4.89 7.90 11.91
N ALA A 93 -3.70 7.98 11.31
CA ALA A 93 -3.46 7.50 9.95
C ALA A 93 -3.78 5.99 9.81
N LEU A 94 -3.31 5.15 10.74
CA LEU A 94 -3.59 3.71 10.73
C LEU A 94 -5.06 3.38 11.00
N ALA A 95 -5.73 4.11 11.91
CA ALA A 95 -7.15 3.95 12.16
C ALA A 95 -8.01 4.34 10.92
N SER A 96 -7.59 5.38 10.19
CA SER A 96 -8.18 5.77 8.90
C SER A 96 -7.98 4.69 7.85
N PHE A 97 -6.75 4.19 7.69
CA PHE A 97 -6.44 3.10 6.77
C PHE A 97 -7.30 1.87 7.05
N HIS A 98 -7.36 1.43 8.32
CA HIS A 98 -8.20 0.31 8.76
C HIS A 98 -9.67 0.52 8.38
N THR A 99 -10.19 1.72 8.65
CA THR A 99 -11.58 2.10 8.35
C THR A 99 -11.85 2.04 6.85
N VAL A 100 -10.98 2.63 6.02
CA VAL A 100 -11.12 2.65 4.57
C VAL A 100 -11.05 1.24 4.00
N ILE A 101 -10.04 0.45 4.33
CA ILE A 101 -9.90 -0.91 3.82
C ILE A 101 -11.11 -1.76 4.20
N ASN A 102 -11.60 -1.66 5.44
CA ASN A 102 -12.79 -2.39 5.85
C ASN A 102 -14.04 -1.95 5.08
N ARG A 103 -14.21 -0.65 4.81
CA ARG A 103 -15.36 -0.13 4.06
C ARG A 103 -15.30 -0.52 2.59
N VAL A 104 -14.15 -0.35 1.94
CA VAL A 104 -13.97 -0.68 0.53
C VAL A 104 -14.07 -2.18 0.29
N THR A 105 -13.45 -3.02 1.12
CA THR A 105 -13.58 -4.50 0.98
C THR A 105 -15.01 -5.00 1.19
N ARG A 106 -15.82 -4.33 2.03
CA ARG A 106 -17.26 -4.61 2.13
C ARG A 106 -18.01 -4.17 0.88
N ALA A 107 -17.69 -2.99 0.34
CA ALA A 107 -18.28 -2.49 -0.90
C ALA A 107 -17.98 -3.45 -2.06
N VAL A 108 -16.73 -3.90 -2.21
CA VAL A 108 -16.35 -4.92 -3.19
C VAL A 108 -17.20 -6.18 -3.02
N ALA A 109 -17.23 -6.78 -1.81
CA ALA A 109 -17.98 -8.02 -1.58
C ALA A 109 -19.49 -7.94 -1.88
N THR A 110 -20.09 -6.75 -1.84
CA THR A 110 -21.54 -6.56 -1.92
C THR A 110 -22.02 -5.90 -3.22
N THR A 111 -21.08 -5.49 -4.07
CA THR A 111 -21.33 -4.83 -5.36
C THR A 111 -20.85 -5.72 -6.51
N ARG A 112 -21.58 -5.67 -7.64
CA ARG A 112 -21.19 -6.41 -8.86
C ARG A 112 -19.86 -5.86 -9.41
N PRO A 113 -18.90 -6.71 -9.81
CA PRO A 113 -17.61 -6.27 -10.34
C PRO A 113 -17.70 -5.25 -11.49
N ALA A 114 -18.63 -5.46 -12.45
CA ALA A 114 -18.83 -4.56 -13.58
C ALA A 114 -19.17 -3.11 -13.17
N SER A 115 -19.82 -2.91 -12.03
CA SER A 115 -20.16 -1.58 -11.50
C SER A 115 -18.94 -0.85 -10.92
N LEU A 116 -17.87 -1.56 -10.57
CA LEU A 116 -16.63 -0.98 -10.05
C LEU A 116 -15.55 -0.84 -11.14
N ARG A 117 -15.66 -1.59 -12.26
CA ARG A 117 -14.73 -1.51 -13.40
C ARG A 117 -14.80 -0.21 -14.18
N ALA A 118 -15.93 0.49 -14.19
CA ALA A 118 -16.02 1.84 -14.75
C ALA A 118 -15.09 2.86 -14.05
N LEU A 119 -14.44 2.49 -12.95
CA LEU A 119 -13.46 3.31 -12.22
C LEU A 119 -12.04 3.26 -12.80
N THR A 120 -11.69 2.32 -13.69
CA THR A 120 -10.28 1.95 -13.91
C THR A 120 -9.65 2.36 -15.22
N ASP A 121 -10.42 2.80 -16.20
CA ASP A 121 -9.86 3.14 -17.52
C ASP A 121 -8.95 4.40 -17.45
N ALA A 122 -8.93 5.09 -16.30
CA ALA A 122 -8.21 6.33 -16.04
C ALA A 122 -6.81 6.18 -15.38
N LEU A 123 -6.12 5.05 -15.47
CA LEU A 123 -4.79 4.91 -14.85
C LEU A 123 -3.71 5.84 -15.47
N GLU A 124 -3.98 6.43 -16.64
CA GLU A 124 -3.14 7.49 -17.24
C GLU A 124 -3.51 8.91 -16.75
N GLY A 125 -4.63 9.07 -16.04
CA GLY A 125 -5.16 10.34 -15.50
C GLY A 125 -5.12 10.45 -13.97
N ALA A 126 -5.78 11.49 -13.43
CA ALA A 126 -6.00 11.60 -11.98
C ALA A 126 -6.88 10.42 -11.50
N PRO A 127 -6.52 9.72 -10.41
CA PRO A 127 -7.31 8.59 -9.95
C PRO A 127 -8.71 9.08 -9.60
N PRO A 128 -9.79 8.41 -10.00
CA PRO A 128 -11.12 9.01 -9.88
C PRO A 128 -11.56 9.23 -8.43
N HIS A 129 -11.11 8.37 -7.50
CA HIS A 129 -11.54 8.38 -6.10
C HIS A 129 -10.38 8.21 -5.13
N THR A 130 -10.14 9.22 -4.30
CA THR A 130 -9.12 9.17 -3.25
C THR A 130 -9.72 9.50 -1.89
N PHE A 131 -9.40 8.66 -0.92
CA PHE A 131 -9.66 8.91 0.49
C PHE A 131 -8.52 9.70 1.11
N GLU A 132 -8.86 10.83 1.71
CA GLU A 132 -7.91 11.71 2.39
C GLU A 132 -8.33 11.91 3.85
N LEU A 133 -7.39 12.31 4.70
CA LEU A 133 -7.68 12.67 6.09
C LEU A 133 -7.86 14.17 6.23
N SER A 134 -8.99 14.58 6.83
CA SER A 134 -9.34 15.98 7.06
C SER A 134 -9.81 16.19 8.49
N GLN A 135 -9.46 17.33 9.11
CA GLN A 135 -10.06 17.79 10.37
C GLN A 135 -11.36 18.55 10.15
N SER A 136 -11.65 18.95 8.92
CA SER A 136 -12.92 19.56 8.55
C SER A 136 -13.89 18.46 8.15
N ALA A 137 -15.02 18.38 8.84
CA ALA A 137 -16.13 17.49 8.49
C ALA A 137 -16.87 17.91 7.19
N ALA A 138 -16.35 18.89 6.44
CA ALA A 138 -17.06 19.55 5.35
C ALA A 138 -17.56 18.58 4.26
N SER A 139 -18.88 18.35 4.33
CA SER A 139 -19.89 18.20 3.27
C SER A 139 -19.64 17.32 2.03
N ALA A 140 -18.57 16.53 1.95
CA ALA A 140 -18.45 15.52 0.89
C ALA A 140 -19.36 14.33 1.21
N GLY A 141 -20.16 13.88 0.23
CA GLY A 141 -21.20 12.85 0.37
C GLY A 141 -20.76 11.48 0.93
N ALA A 142 -19.46 11.24 1.15
CA ALA A 142 -18.97 10.09 1.89
C ALA A 142 -17.76 10.48 2.76
N SER A 143 -18.03 10.86 4.00
CA SER A 143 -17.03 10.98 5.06
C SER A 143 -17.27 9.92 6.14
N PHE A 144 -16.18 9.37 6.68
CA PHE A 144 -16.20 8.40 7.76
C PHE A 144 -15.43 8.97 8.94
N HIS A 145 -16.07 8.99 10.11
CA HIS A 145 -15.38 9.34 11.34
C HIS A 145 -14.29 8.29 11.63
N VAL A 146 -13.06 8.73 11.92
CA VAL A 146 -11.98 7.84 12.36
C VAL A 146 -12.27 7.43 13.80
N ALA A 147 -12.32 6.14 14.11
CA ALA A 147 -12.82 5.63 15.40
C ALA A 147 -12.03 6.07 16.66
N ASP A 148 -10.94 6.83 16.52
CA ASP A 148 -10.23 7.46 17.64
C ASP A 148 -11.00 8.71 18.09
N SER A 149 -11.95 8.48 19.00
CA SER A 149 -13.16 9.27 19.33
C SER A 149 -12.95 10.65 19.98
N GLY A 150 -11.76 11.23 19.87
CA GLY A 150 -11.47 12.61 20.33
C GLY A 150 -10.63 13.44 19.37
N SER A 151 -10.24 12.88 18.22
CA SER A 151 -9.21 13.48 17.37
C SER A 151 -9.75 14.48 16.33
N GLY A 152 -11.06 14.48 16.07
CA GLY A 152 -11.72 15.35 15.09
C GLY A 152 -11.39 15.03 13.63
N TRP A 153 -10.75 13.88 13.35
CA TRP A 153 -10.37 13.49 12.00
C TRP A 153 -11.43 12.66 11.30
N HIS A 154 -11.61 12.96 10.02
CA HIS A 154 -12.51 12.29 9.11
C HIS A 154 -11.73 11.76 7.92
N THR A 155 -12.02 10.53 7.51
CA THR A 155 -11.64 10.05 6.18
C THR A 155 -12.67 10.54 5.19
N VAL A 156 -12.26 11.37 4.25
CA VAL A 156 -13.12 12.01 3.25
C VAL A 156 -12.85 11.40 1.90
N LEU A 157 -13.90 10.93 1.22
CA LEU A 157 -13.82 10.51 -0.18
C LEU A 157 -13.97 11.72 -1.10
N SER A 158 -12.91 12.05 -1.82
CA SER A 158 -12.89 13.15 -2.78
C SER A 158 -13.10 12.61 -4.21
N PRO A 159 -14.05 13.17 -4.99
CA PRO A 159 -14.07 12.99 -6.43
C PRO A 159 -12.93 13.84 -7.02
N LEU A 160 -11.97 13.22 -7.67
CA LEU A 160 -10.78 13.92 -8.16
C LEU A 160 -10.97 14.58 -9.53
N THR A 161 -12.10 14.35 -10.21
CA THR A 161 -12.45 15.00 -11.47
C THR A 161 -13.89 15.52 -11.44
N ARG A 162 -14.12 16.69 -12.05
CA ARG A 162 -15.44 17.33 -12.21
C ARG A 162 -16.18 16.87 -13.48
N ASP A 163 -15.61 15.92 -14.22
CA ASP A 163 -16.18 15.42 -15.47
C ASP A 163 -17.19 14.31 -15.18
N GLY A 164 -18.43 14.50 -15.64
CA GLY A 164 -19.60 13.67 -15.30
C GLY A 164 -19.49 12.17 -15.62
N GLU A 165 -18.49 11.75 -16.41
CA GLU A 165 -18.24 10.34 -16.73
C GLU A 165 -17.92 9.48 -15.50
N TYR A 166 -17.42 10.09 -14.42
CA TYR A 166 -17.08 9.39 -13.17
C TYR A 166 -18.11 9.61 -12.05
N GLU A 167 -19.19 10.37 -12.29
CA GLU A 167 -20.18 10.74 -11.29
C GLU A 167 -21.08 9.55 -10.89
N ASP A 168 -21.55 8.77 -11.86
CA ASP A 168 -22.36 7.57 -11.60
C ASP A 168 -21.57 6.54 -10.80
N THR A 169 -20.31 6.32 -11.16
CA THR A 169 -19.44 5.35 -10.49
C THR A 169 -19.01 5.81 -9.10
N PHE A 170 -18.79 7.11 -8.91
CA PHE A 170 -18.63 7.73 -7.58
C PHE A 170 -19.87 7.50 -6.72
N CYS A 171 -21.07 7.73 -7.27
CA CYS A 171 -22.33 7.53 -6.58
C CYS A 171 -22.55 6.06 -6.18
N GLU A 172 -22.22 5.11 -7.05
CA GLU A 172 -22.31 3.68 -6.75
C GLU A 172 -21.33 3.27 -5.64
N LEU A 173 -20.08 3.75 -5.67
CA LEU A 173 -19.13 3.52 -4.58
C LEU A 173 -19.65 4.14 -3.27
N GLN A 174 -20.16 5.38 -3.29
CA GLN A 174 -20.75 6.02 -2.11
C GLN A 174 -21.93 5.24 -1.54
N LYS A 175 -22.85 4.75 -2.39
CA LYS A 175 -23.99 3.91 -1.98
C LYS A 175 -23.49 2.61 -1.34
N ALA A 176 -22.50 1.96 -1.95
CA ALA A 176 -21.93 0.71 -1.43
C ALA A 176 -21.26 0.92 -0.06
N LEU A 177 -20.51 2.01 0.13
CA LEU A 177 -19.85 2.33 1.41
C LEU A 177 -20.84 2.67 2.54
N ARG A 178 -22.03 3.21 2.21
CA ARG A 178 -23.13 3.46 3.14
C ARG A 178 -23.92 2.19 3.49
N GLY A 179 -23.83 1.14 2.67
CA GLY A 179 -24.56 -0.12 2.84
C GLY A 179 -24.27 -0.80 4.19
N ARG A 180 -25.32 -1.36 4.82
CA ARG A 180 -25.24 -2.13 6.08
C ARG A 180 -25.11 -3.64 5.86
N LYS A 181 -24.89 -4.08 4.62
CA LYS A 181 -24.78 -5.51 4.29
C LYS A 181 -23.58 -6.13 5.01
N LYS A 182 -23.77 -7.36 5.52
CA LYS A 182 -22.72 -8.15 6.17
C LYS A 182 -21.90 -8.88 5.10
N GLY A 183 -20.60 -9.03 5.33
CA GLY A 183 -19.65 -9.71 4.43
C GLY A 183 -18.42 -8.85 4.16
N ARG A 184 -17.24 -9.45 4.08
CA ARG A 184 -15.96 -8.78 3.80
C ARG A 184 -15.24 -9.56 2.71
N ALA A 185 -14.81 -8.87 1.66
CA ALA A 185 -13.96 -9.45 0.63
C ALA A 185 -12.66 -9.95 1.29
N SER A 186 -12.24 -11.16 0.94
CA SER A 186 -10.89 -11.63 1.28
C SER A 186 -9.86 -10.68 0.68
N PHE A 187 -8.76 -10.40 1.38
CA PHE A 187 -7.75 -9.50 0.87
C PHE A 187 -6.35 -9.89 1.33
N VAL A 188 -5.36 -9.51 0.52
CA VAL A 188 -3.92 -9.61 0.83
C VAL A 188 -3.27 -8.23 0.65
N ILE A 189 -2.30 -7.90 1.49
CA ILE A 189 -1.47 -6.70 1.30
C ILE A 189 -0.35 -7.03 0.31
N ALA A 190 -0.11 -6.13 -0.66
CA ALA A 190 1.03 -6.19 -1.56
C ALA A 190 1.94 -4.97 -1.32
N ALA A 191 3.24 -5.19 -1.26
CA ALA A 191 4.24 -4.14 -1.05
C ALA A 191 5.50 -4.37 -1.90
N ASP A 192 6.15 -3.27 -2.28
CA ASP A 192 7.44 -3.30 -2.97
C ASP A 192 8.58 -3.44 -1.95
N GLY A 193 8.94 -4.69 -1.65
CA GLY A 193 9.96 -5.03 -0.67
C GLY A 193 9.45 -5.06 0.77
N PRO A 194 10.33 -5.40 1.73
CA PRO A 194 9.96 -5.60 3.13
C PRO A 194 9.91 -4.30 3.95
N TRP A 195 10.47 -3.20 3.45
CA TRP A 195 10.85 -2.03 4.26
C TRP A 195 9.70 -1.33 4.96
N ILE A 196 8.64 -0.99 4.23
CA ILE A 196 7.57 -0.18 4.79
C ILE A 196 6.80 -0.95 5.88
N LEU A 197 6.43 -2.20 5.60
CA LEU A 197 5.65 -3.04 6.52
C LEU A 197 6.54 -3.57 7.63
N GLY A 198 7.59 -4.28 7.27
CA GLY A 198 8.36 -5.04 8.23
C GLY A 198 9.36 -4.21 9.05
N CYS A 199 9.78 -3.05 8.55
CA CYS A 199 10.84 -2.26 9.17
C CYS A 199 10.29 -0.95 9.73
N ASP A 200 9.69 -0.12 8.89
CA ASP A 200 9.41 1.27 9.26
C ASP A 200 8.13 1.40 10.07
N LEU A 201 7.03 0.80 9.59
CA LEU A 201 5.76 0.81 10.30
C LEU A 201 5.79 -0.05 11.56
N ALA A 202 6.38 -1.25 11.50
CA ALA A 202 6.42 -2.16 12.64
C ALA A 202 7.13 -1.51 13.84
N LYS A 203 8.33 -0.95 13.63
CA LYS A 203 9.10 -0.26 14.68
C LYS A 203 8.35 0.95 15.24
N GLN A 204 7.67 1.72 14.39
CA GLN A 204 6.90 2.86 14.88
C GLN A 204 5.62 2.45 15.61
N CYS A 205 4.93 1.39 15.21
CA CYS A 205 3.78 0.88 15.94
C CYS A 205 4.19 0.46 17.36
N ILE A 206 5.33 -0.22 17.50
CA ILE A 206 5.92 -0.56 18.81
C ILE A 206 6.26 0.71 19.60
N ARG A 207 7.03 1.63 19.01
CA ARG A 207 7.47 2.88 19.66
C ARG A 207 6.29 3.74 20.14
N HIS A 208 5.18 3.77 19.40
CA HIS A 208 4.01 4.57 19.71
C HIS A 208 2.93 3.81 20.52
N GLY A 209 3.23 2.60 20.99
CA GLY A 209 2.29 1.77 21.75
C GLY A 209 0.97 1.54 21.01
N ILE A 210 1.04 1.38 19.68
CA ILE A 210 -0.14 1.11 18.85
C ILE A 210 -0.47 -0.37 19.00
N HIS A 211 -1.68 -0.66 19.50
CA HIS A 211 -2.11 -2.03 19.77
C HIS A 211 -1.93 -2.94 18.56
N TYR A 212 -1.29 -4.09 18.80
CA TYR A 212 -1.00 -5.11 17.80
C TYR A 212 -2.24 -5.50 16.97
N ASP A 213 -3.39 -5.67 17.63
CA ASP A 213 -4.63 -6.09 16.96
C ASP A 213 -5.14 -5.10 15.91
N LEU A 214 -4.80 -3.82 16.02
CA LEU A 214 -5.21 -2.80 15.06
C LEU A 214 -4.48 -2.95 13.72
N TRP A 215 -3.20 -3.35 13.75
CA TRP A 215 -2.31 -3.31 12.59
C TRP A 215 -1.85 -4.69 12.11
N LYS A 216 -1.88 -5.72 12.98
CA LYS A 216 -1.53 -7.11 12.65
C LYS A 216 -2.17 -7.61 11.35
N PRO A 217 -3.49 -7.43 11.10
CA PRO A 217 -4.13 -7.97 9.90
C PRO A 217 -3.59 -7.41 8.57
N TYR A 218 -2.80 -6.34 8.63
CA TYR A 218 -2.23 -5.67 7.47
C TYR A 218 -0.72 -5.88 7.34
N MET A 219 -0.08 -6.50 8.34
CA MET A 219 1.38 -6.54 8.44
C MET A 219 1.92 -7.93 8.78
N SER A 220 1.06 -8.89 9.16
CA SER A 220 1.50 -10.24 9.52
C SER A 220 2.01 -11.02 8.32
N ASP A 221 1.36 -10.86 7.16
CA ASP A 221 1.63 -11.60 5.95
C ASP A 221 1.37 -10.70 4.75
N TRP A 222 2.32 -10.61 3.83
CA TRP A 222 2.13 -9.82 2.61
C TRP A 222 2.79 -10.45 1.40
N TRP A 223 2.31 -10.01 0.24
CA TRP A 223 2.93 -10.28 -1.04
C TRP A 223 4.00 -9.23 -1.31
N ASN A 224 5.27 -9.62 -1.21
CA ASN A 224 6.40 -8.84 -1.66
C ASN A 224 6.53 -8.96 -3.17
N THR A 225 6.08 -7.92 -3.87
CA THR A 225 6.02 -7.89 -5.35
C THR A 225 7.39 -7.87 -5.97
N ARG A 226 8.41 -7.36 -5.26
CA ARG A 226 9.78 -7.32 -5.77
C ARG A 226 10.37 -8.72 -5.85
N TRP A 227 10.17 -9.53 -4.81
CA TRP A 227 10.62 -10.92 -4.81
C TRP A 227 9.94 -11.75 -5.89
N SER A 228 8.63 -11.61 -6.03
CA SER A 228 7.91 -12.29 -7.09
C SER A 228 8.40 -11.91 -8.47
N LEU A 229 8.74 -10.64 -8.70
CA LEU A 229 9.33 -10.20 -9.95
C LEU A 229 10.72 -10.80 -10.17
N CYS A 230 11.59 -10.81 -9.15
CA CYS A 230 12.91 -11.45 -9.19
C CYS A 230 12.80 -12.91 -9.63
N GLU A 231 11.94 -13.69 -8.96
CA GLU A 231 11.74 -15.11 -9.25
C GLU A 231 11.23 -15.33 -10.67
N THR A 232 10.25 -14.52 -11.08
CA THR A 232 9.66 -14.64 -12.41
C THR A 232 10.67 -14.32 -13.52
N LEU A 233 11.62 -13.42 -13.26
CA LEU A 233 12.65 -13.01 -14.22
C LEU A 233 13.98 -13.76 -14.05
N GLY A 234 14.12 -14.67 -13.09
CA GLY A 234 15.38 -15.35 -12.79
C GLY A 234 16.50 -14.40 -12.34
N ILE A 235 16.16 -13.36 -11.57
CA ILE A 235 17.10 -12.37 -11.04
C ILE A 235 17.38 -12.68 -9.57
N ASP A 236 18.62 -13.06 -9.26
CA ASP A 236 19.04 -13.46 -7.91
C ASP A 236 19.21 -12.29 -6.93
N ASP A 237 19.25 -11.05 -7.45
CA ASP A 237 19.49 -9.85 -6.66
C ASP A 237 18.34 -8.85 -6.77
N ALA A 238 17.58 -8.70 -5.68
CA ALA A 238 16.48 -7.75 -5.58
C ALA A 238 16.90 -6.27 -5.69
N HIS A 239 18.19 -5.94 -5.56
CA HIS A 239 18.70 -4.59 -5.82
C HIS A 239 18.52 -4.14 -7.25
N ARG A 240 18.59 -5.10 -8.17
CA ARG A 240 18.50 -4.84 -9.61
C ARG A 240 17.06 -4.52 -10.04
N LEU A 241 16.10 -4.67 -9.11
CA LEU A 241 14.68 -4.43 -9.32
C LEU A 241 14.14 -3.39 -8.34
N ARG A 242 14.89 -2.29 -8.11
CA ARG A 242 14.31 -1.11 -7.45
C ARG A 242 13.15 -0.59 -8.30
N ALA A 243 12.27 0.17 -7.66
CA ALA A 243 11.11 0.81 -8.27
C ALA A 243 11.34 1.45 -9.67
N ARG A 244 12.52 2.07 -9.89
CA ARG A 244 12.88 2.71 -11.15
C ARG A 244 13.26 1.72 -12.25
N ASP A 245 13.84 0.58 -11.87
CA ASP A 245 14.41 -0.44 -12.76
C ASP A 245 13.38 -1.53 -13.11
N GLN A 246 12.33 -1.69 -12.28
CA GLN A 246 11.24 -2.65 -12.51
C GLN A 246 10.57 -2.48 -13.88
N GLY A 247 10.39 -1.23 -14.32
CA GLY A 247 9.77 -0.94 -15.62
C GLY A 247 10.66 -1.34 -16.80
N GLU A 248 11.96 -1.08 -16.69
CA GLU A 248 12.94 -1.47 -17.71
C GLU A 248 13.07 -2.99 -17.79
N ALA A 249 13.12 -3.68 -16.64
CA ALA A 249 13.14 -5.14 -16.57
C ALA A 249 11.89 -5.80 -17.19
N LEU A 250 10.76 -5.08 -17.23
CA LEU A 250 9.51 -5.52 -17.84
C LEU A 250 9.35 -5.06 -19.30
N GLY A 251 10.32 -4.34 -19.88
CA GLY A 251 10.23 -3.79 -21.24
C GLY A 251 9.22 -2.65 -21.38
N LEU A 252 8.81 -2.01 -20.28
CA LEU A 252 7.81 -0.93 -20.23
C LEU A 252 8.43 0.47 -20.14
N GLY A 253 9.76 0.56 -20.16
CA GLY A 253 10.50 1.79 -19.90
C GLY A 253 10.46 2.21 -18.43
N ALA A 254 11.08 3.33 -18.09
CA ALA A 254 11.15 3.80 -16.71
C ALA A 254 9.76 4.14 -16.15
N LEU A 255 9.28 3.35 -15.19
CA LEU A 255 8.04 3.60 -14.44
C LEU A 255 8.25 4.74 -13.42
N ARG A 256 8.52 5.95 -13.90
CA ARG A 256 8.77 7.13 -13.04
C ARG A 256 7.46 7.65 -12.47
N ALA A 257 7.35 7.62 -11.15
CA ALA A 257 6.23 8.18 -10.41
C ALA A 257 6.73 9.14 -9.33
N ARG A 258 6.43 10.42 -9.48
CA ARG A 258 6.65 11.44 -8.44
C ARG A 258 5.34 11.74 -7.71
N GLY A 259 5.41 11.87 -6.39
CA GLY A 259 4.26 12.10 -5.53
C GLY A 259 3.58 10.81 -5.01
N PRO A 260 2.84 10.93 -3.88
CA PRO A 260 2.27 9.80 -3.13
C PRO A 260 1.40 8.87 -3.95
N THR A 261 0.46 9.46 -4.68
CA THR A 261 -0.58 8.73 -5.40
C THR A 261 0.00 8.02 -6.63
N ARG A 262 0.92 8.67 -7.34
CA ARG A 262 1.61 8.06 -8.48
C ARG A 262 2.47 6.87 -8.06
N ARG A 263 3.14 6.93 -6.90
CA ARG A 263 3.97 5.82 -6.40
C ARG A 263 3.12 4.58 -6.11
N VAL A 264 1.92 4.73 -5.56
CA VAL A 264 1.04 3.58 -5.31
C VAL A 264 0.32 3.11 -6.57
N GLN A 265 -0.02 4.01 -7.50
CA GLN A 265 -0.50 3.64 -8.84
C GLN A 265 0.51 2.79 -9.60
N ARG A 266 1.81 3.14 -9.52
CA ARG A 266 2.90 2.33 -10.07
C ARG A 266 2.90 0.92 -9.46
N LEU A 267 2.79 0.81 -8.15
CA LEU A 267 2.73 -0.49 -7.47
C LEU A 267 1.50 -1.30 -7.88
N ALA A 268 0.33 -0.67 -7.97
CA ALA A 268 -0.89 -1.29 -8.48
C ALA A 268 -0.68 -1.83 -9.91
N ARG A 269 -0.03 -1.04 -10.77
CA ARG A 269 0.31 -1.46 -12.15
C ARG A 269 1.26 -2.65 -12.17
N LEU A 270 2.30 -2.64 -11.32
CA LEU A 270 3.19 -3.79 -11.17
C LEU A 270 2.42 -5.05 -10.74
N VAL A 271 1.52 -4.92 -9.76
CA VAL A 271 0.67 -6.04 -9.31
C VAL A 271 -0.19 -6.59 -10.46
N GLN A 272 -0.84 -5.72 -11.23
CA GLN A 272 -1.62 -6.15 -12.41
C GLN A 272 -0.76 -6.96 -13.39
N ILE A 273 0.48 -6.54 -13.64
CA ILE A 273 1.42 -7.24 -14.52
C ILE A 273 1.83 -8.58 -13.90
N LEU A 274 2.19 -8.62 -12.62
CA LEU A 274 2.59 -9.87 -11.96
C LEU A 274 1.46 -10.90 -11.98
N LEU A 275 0.21 -10.50 -11.82
CA LEU A 275 -0.93 -11.42 -11.86
C LEU A 275 -1.11 -12.12 -13.22
N VAL A 276 -0.62 -11.54 -14.32
CA VAL A 276 -0.63 -12.20 -15.62
C VAL A 276 0.58 -13.12 -15.84
N LEU A 277 1.60 -13.07 -14.99
CA LEU A 277 2.75 -13.95 -15.05
C LEU A 277 2.50 -15.26 -14.27
N PRO A 278 2.80 -16.44 -14.84
CA PRO A 278 2.61 -17.71 -14.13
C PRO A 278 3.45 -17.77 -12.84
N GLY A 279 2.83 -18.17 -11.72
CA GLY A 279 3.53 -18.40 -10.44
C GLY A 279 3.96 -17.15 -9.68
N ALA A 280 3.73 -15.94 -10.21
CA ALA A 280 4.20 -14.71 -9.57
C ALA A 280 3.41 -14.34 -8.30
N TYR A 281 2.15 -14.72 -8.19
CA TYR A 281 1.35 -14.45 -6.99
C TYR A 281 1.67 -15.42 -5.86
N GLY A 282 1.99 -14.88 -4.68
CA GLY A 282 2.11 -15.65 -3.45
C GLY A 282 2.48 -14.78 -2.25
N ILE A 283 1.90 -15.09 -1.09
CA ILE A 283 2.37 -14.53 0.18
C ILE A 283 3.75 -15.12 0.48
N ASN A 284 4.78 -14.28 0.44
CA ASN A 284 6.18 -14.68 0.53
C ASN A 284 6.92 -14.01 1.70
N ASP A 285 6.36 -12.97 2.32
CA ASP A 285 6.93 -12.33 3.51
C ASP A 285 5.92 -12.29 4.68
N SER A 286 6.47 -12.29 5.90
CA SER A 286 5.69 -12.25 7.13
C SER A 286 6.39 -11.48 8.25
N LEU A 287 5.62 -10.98 9.21
CA LEU A 287 6.15 -10.42 10.45
C LEU A 287 6.03 -11.45 11.56
N VAL A 288 7.16 -11.81 12.17
CA VAL A 288 7.21 -12.77 13.28
C VAL A 288 7.16 -12.02 14.62
N PRO A 289 6.48 -12.56 15.65
CA PRO A 289 6.42 -11.89 16.95
C PRO A 289 7.80 -11.66 17.56
N ASN A 290 7.95 -10.53 18.26
CA ASN A 290 9.14 -10.11 19.01
C ASN A 290 10.39 -9.73 18.21
N GLU A 291 10.51 -10.03 16.92
CA GLU A 291 11.72 -9.73 16.15
C GLU A 291 11.44 -9.36 14.67
N THR A 292 12.40 -8.63 14.13
CA THR A 292 12.49 -8.07 12.77
C THR A 292 11.99 -9.02 11.66
N VAL A 293 11.39 -8.43 10.61
CA VAL A 293 10.92 -9.05 9.35
C VAL A 293 11.51 -10.41 9.02
N LEU A 294 10.66 -11.44 8.87
CA LEU A 294 11.08 -12.71 8.31
C LEU A 294 10.37 -12.95 6.97
N SER A 295 11.15 -12.95 5.89
CA SER A 295 10.71 -13.59 4.66
C SER A 295 10.44 -15.07 4.98
N ARG A 296 9.33 -15.64 4.49
CA ARG A 296 8.94 -17.02 4.79
C ARG A 296 9.99 -18.05 4.36
N ARG A 297 10.96 -17.66 3.53
CA ARG A 297 12.08 -18.51 3.10
C ARG A 297 13.27 -18.58 4.07
N HIS A 298 13.43 -17.63 5.00
CA HIS A 298 14.45 -17.75 6.07
C HIS A 298 13.99 -18.63 7.24
N ILE A 299 12.68 -18.88 7.36
CA ILE A 299 12.11 -19.81 8.35
C ILE A 299 12.54 -21.28 8.08
N ALA A 300 13.08 -21.58 6.89
CA ALA A 300 13.52 -22.92 6.51
C ALA A 300 14.98 -23.27 6.86
N TYR A 301 15.77 -22.35 7.46
CA TYR A 301 17.17 -22.61 7.86
C TYR A 301 17.35 -22.48 9.40
N PRO A 302 17.66 -23.57 10.14
CA PRO A 302 17.53 -23.63 11.61
C PRO A 302 18.78 -23.20 12.39
N ARG A 303 19.63 -22.30 11.87
CA ARG A 303 20.83 -21.81 12.60
C ARG A 303 20.80 -20.30 12.63
N TRP A 304 20.35 -19.75 13.76
CA TRP A 304 20.01 -18.35 13.87
C TRP A 304 20.99 -17.58 14.76
N ASP A 305 21.61 -16.53 14.21
CA ASP A 305 22.18 -15.40 14.92
C ASP A 305 21.56 -14.10 14.33
N PRO A 306 20.79 -13.32 15.11
CA PRO A 306 20.09 -12.12 14.64
C PRO A 306 21.00 -11.02 14.09
N ALA A 307 22.29 -11.00 14.47
CA ALA A 307 23.22 -9.96 14.02
C ALA A 307 23.66 -10.16 12.56
N ASP A 308 23.89 -11.42 12.15
CA ASP A 308 24.41 -11.77 10.83
C ASP A 308 23.34 -11.64 9.73
N GLU A 309 22.07 -11.96 10.03
CA GLU A 309 20.99 -11.89 9.05
C GLU A 309 20.39 -10.48 8.87
N ALA A 310 20.40 -9.64 9.91
CA ALA A 310 20.09 -8.21 9.75
C ALA A 310 21.12 -7.52 8.82
N TRP A 311 22.37 -7.99 8.86
CA TRP A 311 23.43 -7.59 7.94
C TRP A 311 23.19 -8.15 6.54
N GLU A 312 22.78 -9.41 6.37
CA GLU A 312 22.39 -9.96 5.06
C GLU A 312 21.16 -9.28 4.46
N LEU A 313 20.12 -8.97 5.23
CA LEU A 313 18.97 -8.20 4.75
C LEU A 313 19.35 -6.76 4.39
N ALA A 314 20.27 -6.13 5.12
CA ALA A 314 20.83 -4.83 4.74
C ALA A 314 21.73 -4.93 3.49
N ARG A 315 22.41 -6.06 3.28
CA ARG A 315 23.22 -6.35 2.10
C ARG A 315 22.38 -6.69 0.87
N LEU A 316 21.27 -7.40 1.05
CA LEU A 316 20.29 -7.82 0.02
C LEU A 316 19.18 -6.78 -0.21
N PHE A 317 19.07 -5.79 0.67
CA PHE A 317 18.29 -4.58 0.45
C PHE A 317 18.91 -3.34 1.19
N PRO A 318 19.86 -2.54 0.66
CA PRO A 318 20.25 -1.32 1.31
C PRO A 318 19.07 -0.35 1.28
N SER A 319 19.05 0.54 2.25
CA SER A 319 17.99 1.52 2.41
C SER A 319 17.68 2.23 1.09
N ARG A 320 16.39 2.55 0.88
CA ARG A 320 15.86 3.33 -0.26
C ARG A 320 16.51 4.72 -0.46
N PHE A 321 17.46 5.12 0.38
CA PHE A 321 18.04 6.47 0.45
C PHE A 321 19.48 6.56 -0.07
N ALA A 322 19.99 5.51 -0.72
CA ALA A 322 21.23 5.58 -1.49
C ALA A 322 21.01 6.11 -2.92
N ASP A 323 19.82 6.64 -3.24
CA ASP A 323 19.52 7.45 -4.42
C ASP A 323 18.78 8.73 -4.01
#